data_AF-A0A973DJN4-F1
#
_entry.id   AF-A0A973DJN4-F1
#
_cell.length_a   1.000
_cell.length_b   1.000
_cell.length_c   1.000
_cell.angle_alpha   90.00
_cell.angle_beta   90.00
_cell.angle_gamma   90.00
#
_symmetry.space_group_name_H-M   'P 1'
#
loop_
_entity.id
_entity.type
_entity.pdbx_description
1 polymer ?
#
loop_
_entity_poly.entity_id
_entity_poly.type
_entity_poly.pdbx_seq_one_letter_code
_entity_poly.pdbx_strand_id
1 'polypeptide(L)' 'GVIGLKNYGYQQQAQQLLNKLYTHAQGLKDDAAIRENYNPITGQVQGATNFSWSAAHLYLLSLDND' A
#
# COMPACT_ATOMS: atom_id res chain seq x y z
N GLY A 1 -0.73 -2.05 -10.53
CA GLY A 1 -2.10 -1.55 -10.30
C GLY A 1 -2.15 -0.04 -10.40
N VAL A 2 -1.79 0.66 -9.31
CA VAL A 2 -1.80 2.14 -9.21
C VAL A 2 -1.06 2.82 -10.35
N ILE A 3 0.20 2.42 -10.62
CA ILE A 3 0.99 2.95 -11.75
C ILE A 3 0.30 2.73 -13.11
N GLY A 4 -0.40 1.60 -13.28
CA GLY A 4 -1.19 1.34 -14.48
C GLY A 4 -2.32 2.36 -14.62
N LEU A 5 -3.11 2.58 -13.58
CA LEU A 5 -4.14 3.63 -13.59
C LEU A 5 -3.55 4.99 -13.95
N LYS A 6 -2.38 5.32 -13.40
CA LYS A 6 -1.72 6.58 -13.70
C LYS A 6 -1.30 6.72 -15.15
N ASN A 7 -0.68 5.69 -15.71
CA ASN A 7 -0.20 5.68 -17.10
C ASN A 7 -1.33 5.83 -18.13
N TYR A 8 -2.56 5.47 -17.75
CA TYR A 8 -3.74 5.58 -18.63
C TYR A 8 -4.68 6.74 -18.25
N GLY A 9 -4.23 7.71 -17.46
CA GLY A 9 -4.96 8.96 -17.17
C GLY A 9 -5.94 8.89 -16.00
N TYR A 10 -6.00 7.78 -15.26
CA TYR A 10 -6.92 7.56 -14.13
C TYR A 10 -6.33 8.02 -12.79
N GLN A 11 -5.90 9.29 -12.72
CA GLN A 11 -5.14 9.81 -11.56
C GLN A 11 -5.95 9.83 -10.27
N GLN A 12 -7.22 10.19 -10.36
CA GLN A 12 -8.10 10.25 -9.18
C GLN A 12 -8.31 8.85 -8.59
N GLN A 13 -8.53 7.85 -9.44
CA GLN A 13 -8.71 6.46 -9.01
C GLN A 13 -7.42 5.90 -8.40
N ALA A 14 -6.27 6.21 -9.00
CA ALA A 14 -4.96 5.86 -8.45
C ALA A 14 -4.78 6.44 -7.03
N GLN A 15 -5.05 7.74 -6.85
CA GLN A 15 -4.96 8.38 -5.54
C GLN A 15 -5.95 7.81 -4.52
N GLN A 16 -7.19 7.54 -4.93
CA GLN A 16 -8.20 6.95 -4.07
C GLN A 16 -7.78 5.57 -3.55
N LEU A 17 -7.19 4.73 -4.41
CA LEU A 17 -6.70 3.41 -4.00
C LEU A 17 -5.51 3.52 -3.03
N LEU A 18 -4.61 4.46 -3.29
CA LEU A 18 -3.44 4.68 -2.44
C LEU A 18 -3.84 5.22 -1.07
N ASN A 19 -4.79 6.16 -1.02
CA ASN A 19 -5.38 6.64 0.22
C ASN A 19 -6.10 5.53 0.99
N LYS A 20 -6.82 4.63 0.31
CA LYS A 20 -7.45 3.45 0.95
C LYS A 20 -6.41 2.54 1.59
N LEU A 21 -5.30 2.27 0.90
CA LEU A 21 -4.20 1.47 1.46
C LEU A 21 -3.65 2.10 2.74
N TYR A 22 -3.20 3.35 2.68
CA TYR A 22 -2.64 4.03 3.85
C TYR A 22 -3.65 4.21 4.99
N THR A 23 -4.95 4.28 4.69
CA THR A 23 -5.97 4.47 5.73
C THR A 23 -6.35 3.17 6.43
N HIS A 24 -6.43 2.06 5.70
CA HIS A 24 -7.06 0.83 6.20
C HIS A 24 -6.09 -0.32 6.44
N ALA A 25 -4.85 -0.26 5.93
CA ALA A 25 -3.85 -1.30 6.20
C ALA A 25 -3.41 -1.24 7.68
N GLN A 26 -3.77 -2.26 8.47
CA GLN A 26 -3.48 -2.31 9.90
C GLN A 26 -1.98 -2.18 10.17
N GLY A 27 -1.58 -1.28 11.06
CA GLY A 27 -0.18 -1.10 11.45
C GLY A 27 0.71 -0.39 10.44
N LEU A 28 0.21 -0.05 9.24
CA LEU A 28 1.04 0.55 8.19
C LEU A 28 1.50 1.99 8.53
N LYS A 29 0.71 2.73 9.32
CA LYS A 29 1.03 4.09 9.79
C LYS A 29 1.62 4.12 11.20
N ASP A 30 1.81 2.95 11.79
CA ASP A 30 2.32 2.80 13.16
C ASP A 30 3.76 2.26 13.10
N ASP A 31 4.40 2.09 14.26
CA ASP A 31 5.76 1.52 14.36
C ASP A 31 5.79 -0.03 14.19
N ALA A 32 4.79 -0.61 13.52
CA ALA A 32 4.69 -2.04 13.31
C ALA A 32 5.60 -2.50 12.16
N ALA A 33 6.12 -3.73 12.27
CA ALA A 33 6.91 -4.32 11.18
C ALA A 33 6.06 -4.49 9.91
N ILE A 34 6.65 -4.20 8.75
CA ILE A 34 6.01 -4.42 7.43
C ILE A 34 5.75 -5.92 7.23
N ARG A 35 4.53 -6.25 6.80
CA ARG A 35 3.99 -7.61 6.63
C ARG A 35 3.80 -7.96 5.16
N GLU A 36 3.54 -9.24 4.86
CA GLU A 36 3.35 -9.72 3.49
C GLU A 36 2.05 -9.21 2.85
N ASN A 37 0.92 -9.31 3.55
CA ASN A 37 -0.38 -8.97 2.97
C ASN A 37 -1.40 -8.51 4.03
N TYR A 38 -2.50 -7.97 3.52
CA TYR A 38 -3.60 -7.40 4.29
C TYR A 38 -4.93 -7.97 3.81
N ASN A 39 -5.83 -8.28 4.73
CA ASN A 39 -7.19 -8.68 4.38
C ASN A 39 -7.90 -7.54 3.63
N PRO A 40 -8.52 -7.78 2.47
CA PRO A 40 -9.08 -6.71 1.64
C PRO A 40 -10.35 -6.06 2.20
N ILE A 41 -11.01 -6.70 3.16
CA ILE A 41 -12.23 -6.20 3.81
C ILE A 41 -11.91 -5.56 5.15
N THR A 42 -11.07 -6.21 5.96
CA THR A 42 -10.81 -5.79 7.36
C THR A 42 -9.49 -5.05 7.55
N GLY A 43 -8.57 -5.11 6.58
CA GLY A 43 -7.23 -4.55 6.71
C GLY A 43 -6.28 -5.36 7.60
N GLN A 44 -6.73 -6.50 8.14
CA GLN A 44 -5.93 -7.32 9.05
C GLN A 44 -4.64 -7.83 8.39
N VAL A 45 -3.51 -7.68 9.07
CA VAL A 45 -2.21 -8.15 8.57
C VAL A 45 -2.01 -9.66 8.71
N GLN A 46 -1.32 -10.27 7.75
CA GLN A 46 -0.87 -11.66 7.82
C GLN A 46 0.51 -11.86 7.14
N GLY A 47 1.15 -13.00 7.42
CA GLY A 47 2.46 -13.38 6.87
C GLY A 47 3.66 -12.95 7.70
N ALA A 48 4.85 -13.12 7.12
CA ALA A 48 6.14 -12.82 7.74
C ALA A 48 6.25 -11.33 8.12
N THR A 49 7.01 -11.07 9.19
CA THR A 49 7.44 -9.72 9.55
C THR A 49 8.68 -9.33 8.74
N ASN A 50 8.91 -8.02 8.58
CA ASN A 50 10.08 -7.48 7.87
C ASN A 50 10.17 -7.96 6.41
N PHE A 51 9.02 -8.11 5.75
CA PHE A 51 8.96 -8.67 4.42
C PHE A 51 9.42 -7.67 3.34
N SER A 52 10.58 -7.94 2.75
CA SER A 52 11.29 -6.99 1.88
C SER A 52 10.52 -6.57 0.63
N TRP A 53 9.71 -7.45 0.04
CA TRP A 53 8.99 -7.11 -1.20
C TRP A 53 7.85 -6.11 -0.96
N SER A 54 7.14 -6.26 0.16
CA SER A 54 6.17 -5.27 0.62
C SER A 54 6.86 -3.93 0.91
N ALA A 55 8.02 -3.95 1.59
CA ALA A 55 8.77 -2.74 1.87
C ALA A 55 9.21 -2.02 0.58
N ALA A 56 9.70 -2.78 -0.41
CA ALA A 56 10.08 -2.23 -1.70
C ALA A 56 8.89 -1.58 -2.43
N HIS A 57 7.72 -2.23 -2.45
CA HIS A 57 6.53 -1.66 -3.09
C HIS A 57 5.97 -0.45 -2.35
N LEU A 58 5.98 -0.46 -1.01
CA LEU A 58 5.58 0.69 -0.20
C LEU A 58 6.49 1.90 -0.46
N TYR A 59 7.80 1.67 -0.61
CA TYR A 59 8.75 2.71 -0.99
C TYR A 59 8.50 3.25 -2.41
N LEU A 60 8.26 2.38 -3.39
CA LEU A 60 7.92 2.82 -4.75
C LEU A 60 6.63 3.64 -4.78
N LEU A 61 5.64 3.28 -3.97
CA LEU A 61 4.39 4.03 -3.84
C LEU A 61 4.57 5.38 -3.12
N SER A 62 5.54 5.51 -2.19
CA SER A 62 5.81 6.79 -1.55
C SER A 62 6.49 7.78 -2.49
N LEU A 63 7.39 7.31 -3.36
CA LEU A 63 8.05 8.15 -4.37
C LEU A 63 7.09 8.72 -5.43
N ASP A 64 5.93 8.10 -5.60
CA ASP A 64 4.93 8.45 -6.60
C ASP A 64 3.80 9.35 -6.02
N ASN A 65 3.85 9.66 -4.72
CA ASN A 65 2.92 10.58 -4.05
C ASN A 65 3.46 12.02 -3.88
N ASP A 66 4.74 12.25 -4.19
CA ASP A 66 5.39 13.56 -4.24
C ASP A 66 5.48 14.07 -5.69
#